data_AF-A0A086XQ82-F1
#
_entry.id   AF-A0A086XQ82-F1
#
_cell.length_a   1.000
_cell.length_b   1.000
_cell.length_c   1.000
_cell.angle_alpha   90.00
_cell.angle_beta   90.00
_cell.angle_gamma   90.00
#
_symmetry.space_group_name_H-M   'P 1'
#
loop_
_entity.id
_entity.type
_entity.pdbx_description
1 polymer ?
#
loop_
_entity_poly.entity_id
_entity_poly.type
_entity_poly.pdbx_seq_one_letter_code
_entity_poly.pdbx_strand_id
1 'polypeptide(L)'
;MSDHFFVVTGGPGAGKTSLITELARRGFQTIPESGRAIIREEMQSGGDALPWADRMAYAERMMERDLHAHRAAQALPSPVIFDRGIPDIMGYLS
;
A
#
# COMPACT_ATOMS: atom_id res chain seq x y z
N MET A 1 0.57 19.22 -8.61
CA MET A 1 -0.60 18.42 -8.20
C MET A 1 -0.60 17.15 -9.00
N SER A 2 -0.70 15.99 -8.35
CA SER A 2 -0.72 14.68 -8.99
C SER A 2 -2.14 14.40 -9.50
N ASP A 3 -2.56 15.07 -10.58
CA ASP A 3 -3.91 15.00 -11.16
C ASP A 3 -4.27 13.63 -11.77
N HIS A 4 -3.44 12.60 -11.53
CA HIS A 4 -3.57 11.26 -12.09
C HIS A 4 -3.41 10.12 -11.07
N PHE A 5 -3.33 10.44 -9.77
CA PHE A 5 -3.25 9.45 -8.70
C PHE A 5 -4.62 9.23 -8.06
N PHE A 6 -5.01 7.96 -7.97
CA PHE A 6 -6.30 7.54 -7.43
C PHE A 6 -6.07 6.55 -6.30
N VAL A 7 -6.70 6.78 -5.15
CA VAL A 7 -6.61 5.88 -3.99
C VAL A 7 -7.91 5.08 -3.88
N VAL A 8 -7.79 3.76 -3.79
CA VAL A 8 -8.92 2.87 -3.48
C VAL A 8 -8.85 2.52 -2.00
N THR A 9 -9.83 3.00 -1.23
CA THR A 9 -9.97 2.75 0.21
C THR A 9 -11.36 2.19 0.54
N GLY A 10 -11.54 1.64 1.74
CA GLY A 10 -12.79 1.03 2.21
C GLY A 10 -12.56 -0.16 3.15
N GLY A 11 -13.62 -0.59 3.85
CA GLY A 11 -13.54 -1.63 4.87
C GLY A 11 -13.11 -3.03 4.37
N PRO A 12 -12.77 -3.96 5.27
CA PRO A 12 -12.57 -5.37 4.94
C PRO A 12 -13.78 -5.94 4.19
N GLY A 13 -13.56 -6.79 3.18
CA GLY A 13 -14.65 -7.42 2.41
C GLY A 13 -15.32 -6.54 1.34
N ALA A 14 -14.98 -5.25 1.21
CA ALA A 14 -15.59 -4.34 0.22
C ALA A 14 -15.19 -4.59 -1.26
N GLY A 15 -14.52 -5.71 -1.57
CA GLY A 15 -14.14 -6.06 -2.95
C GLY A 15 -12.97 -5.26 -3.56
N LYS A 16 -12.28 -4.42 -2.78
CA LYS A 16 -11.14 -3.58 -3.25
C LYS A 16 -10.07 -4.38 -3.99
N THR A 17 -9.65 -5.51 -3.41
CA THR A 17 -8.63 -6.38 -4.01
C THR A 17 -9.09 -6.88 -5.38
N SER A 18 -10.33 -7.34 -5.50
CA SER A 18 -10.90 -7.79 -6.78
C SER A 18 -10.93 -6.67 -7.82
N LEU A 19 -11.31 -5.46 -7.43
CA LEU A 19 -11.30 -4.28 -8.30
C LEU A 19 -9.89 -3.96 -8.80
N ILE A 20 -8.92 -3.86 -7.89
CA ILE A 20 -7.53 -3.53 -8.22
C ILE A 20 -6.90 -4.60 -9.11
N THR A 21 -7.14 -5.88 -8.82
CA THR A 21 -6.67 -6.98 -9.66
C THR A 21 -7.24 -6.89 -11.07
N GLU A 22 -8.52 -6.59 -11.23
CA GLU A 22 -9.13 -6.45 -12.55
C GLU A 22 -8.62 -5.21 -13.29
N LEU A 23 -8.39 -4.09 -12.60
CA LEU A 23 -7.79 -2.89 -13.20
C LEU A 23 -6.36 -3.17 -13.69
N ALA A 24 -5.54 -3.85 -12.89
CA ALA A 24 -4.21 -4.28 -13.31
C ALA A 24 -4.29 -5.19 -14.56
N ARG A 25 -5.22 -6.14 -14.59
CA ARG A 25 -5.44 -7.03 -15.74
C ARG A 25 -5.84 -6.28 -17.02
N ARG A 26 -6.47 -5.12 -16.88
CA ARG A 26 -6.84 -4.22 -17.99
C ARG A 26 -5.72 -3.26 -18.40
N GLY A 27 -4.54 -3.36 -17.79
CA GLY A 27 -3.35 -2.58 -18.15
C GLY A 27 -3.19 -1.27 -17.37
N PHE A 28 -4.01 -1.04 -16.33
CA PHE A 28 -3.82 0.11 -15.46
C PHE A 28 -2.62 -0.08 -14.53
N GLN A 29 -1.95 1.01 -14.20
CA GLN A 29 -0.86 1.00 -13.22
C GLN A 29 -1.45 0.90 -11.81
N THR A 30 -1.05 -0.12 -11.06
CA THR A 30 -1.53 -0.36 -9.70
C THR A 30 -0.38 -0.49 -8.73
N ILE A 31 -0.46 0.22 -7.61
CA ILE A 31 0.47 0.14 -6.49
C ILE A 31 -0.23 -0.62 -5.36
N PRO A 32 0.20 -1.85 -5.02
CA PRO A 32 -0.42 -2.67 -3.98
C PRO A 32 -0.10 -2.14 -2.56
N GLU A 33 -0.90 -2.54 -1.55
CA GLU A 33 -0.65 -2.13 -0.16
C GLU A 33 0.71 -2.62 0.35
N SER A 34 1.50 -1.73 0.96
CA SER A 34 2.84 -2.03 1.48
C SER A 34 2.83 -3.04 2.63
N GLY A 35 1.78 -3.01 3.46
CA GLY A 35 1.70 -3.82 4.69
C GLY A 35 1.84 -5.33 4.47
N ARG A 36 1.14 -5.90 3.48
CA ARG A 36 1.25 -7.34 3.16
C ARG A 36 2.65 -7.74 2.69
N ALA A 37 3.34 -6.87 1.96
CA ALA A 37 4.69 -7.13 1.51
C ALA A 37 5.67 -7.11 2.70
N ILE A 38 5.54 -6.11 3.57
CA ILE A 38 6.36 -5.98 4.79
C ILE A 38 6.19 -7.19 5.71
N ILE A 39 4.94 -7.61 5.98
CA ILE A 39 4.69 -8.81 6.80
C ILE A 39 5.43 -10.03 6.24
N ARG A 40 5.37 -10.24 4.92
CA ARG A 40 6.04 -11.38 4.28
C ARG A 40 7.56 -11.29 4.40
N GLU A 41 8.12 -10.11 4.17
CA GLU A 41 9.57 -9.86 4.25
C GLU A 41 10.10 -10.05 5.67
N GLU A 42 9.43 -9.47 6.68
CA GLU A 42 9.81 -9.57 8.08
C GLU A 42 9.66 -11.00 8.61
N MET A 43 8.59 -11.72 8.23
CA MET A 43 8.47 -13.15 8.56
C MET A 43 9.56 -14.01 7.93
N GLN A 44 10.05 -13.66 6.74
CA GLN A 44 11.13 -14.38 6.07
C GLN A 44 12.51 -14.05 6.63
N SER A 45 12.74 -12.81 7.05
CA SER A 45 14.00 -12.36 7.65
C SER A 45 14.09 -12.65 9.15
N GLY A 46 12.97 -13.01 9.80
CA GLY A 46 12.88 -13.15 11.25
C GLY A 46 12.88 -11.81 11.98
N GLY A 47 12.49 -10.74 11.30
CA GLY A 47 12.37 -9.40 11.89
C GLY A 47 11.06 -9.18 12.66
N ASP A 48 10.95 -8.02 13.28
CA ASP A 48 9.92 -7.67 14.27
C ASP A 48 9.00 -6.53 13.83
N ALA A 49 9.23 -5.91 12.67
CA ALA A 49 8.37 -4.86 12.10
C ALA A 49 7.05 -5.45 11.56
N LEU A 50 6.28 -6.05 12.46
CA LEU A 50 5.02 -6.77 12.23
C LEU A 50 3.92 -6.12 13.06
N PRO A 51 2.66 -6.11 12.58
CA PRO A 51 1.56 -5.44 13.29
C PRO A 51 1.24 -6.04 14.67
N TRP A 52 1.73 -7.25 14.96
CA TRP A 52 1.56 -7.92 16.26
C TRP A 52 2.83 -7.97 17.12
N ALA A 53 4.00 -7.60 16.59
CA ALA A 53 5.26 -7.64 17.33
C ALA A 53 5.73 -6.22 17.68
N ASP A 54 6.02 -5.40 16.66
CA ASP A 54 6.30 -3.98 16.81
C ASP A 54 5.45 -3.16 15.82
N ARG A 55 4.35 -2.58 16.36
CA ARG A 55 3.42 -1.74 15.59
C ARG A 55 4.07 -0.46 15.07
N MET A 56 5.01 0.12 15.82
CA MET A 56 5.67 1.37 15.42
C MET A 56 6.63 1.12 14.28
N ALA A 57 7.50 0.11 14.41
CA ALA A 57 8.41 -0.28 13.34
C ALA A 57 7.65 -0.70 12.08
N TYR A 58 6.53 -1.42 12.21
CA TYR A 58 5.66 -1.76 11.08
C TYR A 58 5.08 -0.52 10.39
N ALA A 59 4.58 0.46 11.16
CA ALA A 59 4.05 1.70 10.61
C ALA A 59 5.11 2.56 9.91
N GLU A 60 6.32 2.65 10.48
CA GLU A 60 7.45 3.35 9.88
C GLU A 60 7.85 2.71 8.54
N ARG A 61 7.99 1.39 8.49
CA ARG A 61 8.28 0.65 7.25
C ARG A 61 7.19 0.84 6.19
N MET A 62 5.91 0.86 6.59
CA MET A 62 4.81 1.16 5.67
C MET A 62 4.94 2.58 5.11
N MET A 63 5.22 3.57 5.94
CA MET A 63 5.36 4.96 5.53
C MET A 63 6.55 5.17 4.57
N GLU A 64 7.71 4.60 4.89
CA GLU A 64 8.89 4.67 4.02
C GLU A 64 8.63 4.07 2.64
N ARG A 65 7.99 2.89 2.60
CA ARG A 65 7.68 2.21 1.36
C ARG A 65 6.63 2.95 0.54
N ASP A 66 5.60 3.50 1.18
CA ASP A 66 4.57 4.29 0.50
C ASP A 66 5.12 5.59 -0.06
N LEU A 67 6.03 6.27 0.65
CA LEU A 67 6.74 7.45 0.13
C LEU A 67 7.61 7.11 -1.09
N HIS A 68 8.32 5.98 -1.04
CA HIS A 68 9.12 5.52 -2.17
C HIS A 68 8.22 5.19 -3.38
N ALA A 69 7.13 4.46 -3.16
CA ALA A 69 6.16 4.10 -4.19
C ALA A 69 5.51 5.34 -4.81
N HIS A 70 5.14 6.33 -4.00
CA HIS A 70 4.61 7.60 -4.47
C HIS A 70 5.61 8.34 -5.39
N ARG A 71 6.90 8.42 -5.00
CA ARG A 71 7.93 9.04 -5.84
C ARG A 71 8.14 8.29 -7.15
N ALA A 72 8.22 6.97 -7.10
CA ALA A 72 8.36 6.12 -8.29
C ALA A 72 7.16 6.25 -9.24
N ALA A 73 5.95 6.36 -8.68
CA ALA A 73 4.71 6.50 -9.44
C ALA A 73 4.64 7.80 -10.25
N GLN A 74 5.41 8.84 -9.90
CA GLN A 74 5.42 10.10 -10.66
C GLN A 74 5.95 9.94 -12.10
N ALA A 75 6.71 8.85 -12.36
CA ALA A 75 7.20 8.52 -13.68
C ALA A 75 6.27 7.58 -14.48
N LEU A 76 5.17 7.11 -13.88
CA LEU A 76 4.26 6.17 -14.51
C LEU A 76 3.21 6.87 -15.37
N PRO A 77 2.75 6.22 -16.46
CA PRO A 77 1.65 6.74 -17.26
C PRO A 77 0.33 6.76 -16.45
N SER A 78 -0.45 7.82 -16.67
CA SER A 78 -1.76 8.00 -16.04
C SER A 78 -2.80 6.99 -16.55
N PRO A 79 -3.73 6.52 -15.69
CA PRO A 79 -3.83 6.78 -14.26
C PRO A 79 -3.08 5.75 -13.40
N VAL A 80 -2.64 6.17 -12.21
CA VAL A 80 -2.00 5.30 -11.21
C VAL A 80 -2.94 5.09 -10.02
N ILE A 81 -3.21 3.84 -9.69
CA ILE A 81 -4.17 3.43 -8.66
C ILE A 81 -3.44 2.83 -7.46
N PHE A 82 -3.67 3.36 -6.26
CA PHE A 82 -3.08 2.88 -5.01
C PHE A 82 -4.09 2.04 -4.22
N ASP A 83 -3.69 0.83 -3.82
CA ASP A 83 -4.40 -0.04 -2.87
C ASP A 83 -4.09 0.46 -1.45
N ARG A 84 -4.95 1.37 -0.96
CA ARG A 84 -4.82 2.21 0.25
C ARG A 84 -3.95 3.46 0.13
N GLY A 85 -4.23 4.43 0.99
CA GLY A 85 -3.44 5.65 1.13
C GLY A 85 -2.77 5.72 2.51
N ILE A 86 -1.84 6.67 2.66
CA ILE A 86 -1.17 6.97 3.94
C ILE A 86 -2.15 7.10 5.14
N PRO A 87 -3.38 7.62 5.00
CA PRO A 87 -4.34 7.64 6.13
C PRO A 87 -4.72 6.26 6.68
N ASP A 88 -4.65 5.20 5.88
CA ASP A 88 -4.92 3.83 6.33
C ASP A 88 -3.84 3.32 7.31
N ILE A 89 -2.62 3.87 7.25
CA ILE A 89 -1.52 3.58 8.20
C ILE A 89 -1.88 4.11 9.59
N MET A 90 -2.50 5.30 9.67
CA MET A 90 -2.87 5.90 10.96
C MET A 90 -3.88 5.05 11.73
N GLY A 91 -4.74 4.28 11.04
CA GLY A 91 -5.64 3.32 11.67
C GLY A 91 -4.93 2.15 12.38
N TYR A 92 -3.66 1.88 12.07
CA TYR A 92 -2.84 0.91 12.80
C TYR A 92 -2.18 1.49 14.05
N LEU A 93 -2.16 2.81 14.22
CA LEU A 93 -1.54 3.49 15.36
C LEU A 93 -2.58 3.99 16.38
N SER A 94 -3.88 3.91 16.06
CA SER A 94 -4.99 4.16 16.99
C SER A 94 -5.30 2.99 17.92
#